data_AF-A0A7I8MWV5-F1
#
_entry.id   AF-A0A7I8MWV5-F1
#
_cell.length_a   1.000
_cell.length_b   1.000
_cell.length_c   1.000
_cell.angle_alpha   90.00
_cell.angle_beta   90.00
_cell.angle_gamma   90.00
#
_symmetry.space_group_name_H-M   'P 1'
#
loop_
_entity.id
_entity.type
_entity.pdbx_description
1 polymer ?
#
loop_
_entity_poly.entity_id
_entity_poly.type
_entity_poly.pdbx_seq_one_letter_code
_entity_poly.pdbx_strand_id
1 'polypeptide(L)'
;MDRPIPHHRRNGWIFLAAVFGSLLVVTGLFDYMDLDRRISRLFYTASSGWFLNGTPPWNWLYRYGTVPGVVLTAGSLVLLAAGVARKQYRHWRRDALLIFLTAVIGGGLIVNSALKPFWGRPRPGQITEFGGQWEYRSPLQPGTPGKGQSFPCGHCTMGYIFVTLFFLRRRYPRVAYLGGSFGILYGAVVSVGRIVDGGHFPTDTLWSLGIILLVAGVLYYFILKIPDSEARPERTLSPARRRLLIYGLPVLLALISAAFFTRRPFYETYVRPFPVPPGTRMLQIVINAPPDRFHVSYRPMDSGRVIIHASGFGWANASHGLLMEEDISSPVARIVLTVQPKGYFSELTHQVDVNLPEALKDAVTVDLQEIP
;
A
#
# COMPACT_ATOMS: atom_id res chain seq x y z
N MET A 1 -15.16 -34.77 -24.96
CA MET A 1 -13.79 -35.32 -24.91
C MET A 1 -12.94 -34.38 -24.05
N ASP A 2 -12.91 -34.62 -22.75
CA ASP A 2 -12.05 -33.87 -21.82
C ASP A 2 -10.61 -34.28 -22.03
N ARG A 3 -9.81 -33.42 -22.67
CA ARG A 3 -8.36 -33.60 -22.69
C ARG A 3 -7.87 -33.44 -21.24
N PRO A 4 -7.18 -34.45 -20.65
CA PRO A 4 -6.73 -34.36 -19.28
C PRO A 4 -5.84 -33.13 -19.09
N ILE A 5 -6.08 -32.41 -17.99
CA ILE A 5 -5.29 -31.23 -17.62
C ILE A 5 -3.80 -31.65 -17.59
N PRO A 6 -2.91 -30.99 -18.34
CA PRO A 6 -1.48 -31.29 -18.29
C PRO A 6 -0.97 -31.28 -16.85
N HIS A 7 -0.19 -32.29 -16.46
CA HIS A 7 0.25 -32.52 -15.08
C HIS A 7 0.82 -31.26 -14.38
N HIS A 8 1.50 -30.38 -15.12
CA HIS A 8 2.03 -29.13 -14.59
C HIS A 8 0.94 -28.10 -14.20
N ARG A 9 -0.19 -28.03 -14.91
CA ARG A 9 -1.30 -27.10 -14.58
C ARG A 9 -2.02 -27.54 -13.30
N ARG A 10 -2.18 -28.86 -13.10
CA ARG A 10 -2.68 -29.42 -11.84
C ARG A 10 -1.81 -28.98 -10.66
N ASN A 11 -0.49 -29.15 -10.80
CA ASN A 11 0.46 -28.70 -9.77
C ASN A 11 0.42 -27.18 -9.55
N GLY A 12 0.20 -26.41 -10.62
CA GLY A 12 -0.01 -24.97 -10.52
C GLY A 12 -1.24 -24.60 -9.69
N TRP A 13 -2.38 -25.25 -9.94
CA TRP A 13 -3.59 -25.02 -9.14
C TRP A 13 -3.42 -25.43 -7.68
N ILE A 14 -2.80 -26.58 -7.40
CA ILE A 14 -2.49 -27.03 -6.04
C ILE A 14 -1.60 -26.00 -5.34
N PHE A 15 -0.55 -25.52 -6.01
CA PHE A 15 0.34 -24.50 -5.46
C PHE A 15 -0.41 -23.19 -5.13
N LEU A 16 -1.22 -22.69 -6.07
CA LEU A 16 -1.98 -21.45 -5.85
C LEU A 16 -3.01 -21.61 -4.73
N ALA A 17 -3.73 -22.73 -4.68
CA ALA A 17 -4.68 -23.04 -3.63
C ALA A 17 -4.00 -23.18 -2.26
N ALA A 18 -2.84 -23.83 -2.20
CA ALA A 18 -2.09 -23.97 -0.97
C ALA A 18 -1.58 -22.62 -0.45
N VAL A 19 -1.00 -21.77 -1.32
CA VAL A 19 -0.53 -20.43 -0.92
C VAL A 19 -1.70 -19.57 -0.48
N PHE A 20 -2.76 -19.47 -1.30
CA PHE A 20 -3.92 -18.64 -0.99
C PHE A 20 -4.67 -19.13 0.26
N GLY A 21 -4.90 -20.44 0.37
CA GLY A 21 -5.51 -21.06 1.54
C GLY A 21 -4.69 -20.82 2.81
N SER A 22 -3.35 -20.91 2.72
CA SER A 22 -2.47 -20.58 3.85
C SER A 22 -2.58 -19.11 4.24
N LEU A 23 -2.62 -18.18 3.27
CA LEU A 23 -2.83 -16.75 3.56
C LEU A 23 -4.14 -16.51 4.29
N LEU A 24 -5.23 -17.13 3.86
CA LEU A 24 -6.54 -16.99 4.51
C LEU A 24 -6.53 -17.57 5.93
N VAL A 25 -5.99 -18.77 6.12
CA VAL A 25 -5.92 -19.41 7.43
C VAL A 25 -5.06 -18.58 8.40
N VAL A 26 -3.85 -18.20 7.98
CA VAL A 26 -2.96 -17.39 8.83
C VAL A 26 -3.57 -16.02 9.10
N THR A 27 -4.19 -15.38 8.11
CA THR A 27 -4.87 -14.09 8.32
C THR A 27 -6.02 -14.22 9.31
N GLY A 28 -6.84 -15.27 9.20
CA GLY A 28 -7.93 -15.54 10.14
C GLY A 28 -7.44 -15.78 11.57
N LEU A 29 -6.30 -16.47 11.74
CA LEU A 29 -5.66 -16.64 13.05
C LEU A 29 -5.15 -15.30 13.61
N PHE A 30 -4.55 -14.46 12.77
CA PHE A 30 -4.07 -13.13 13.17
C PHE A 30 -5.22 -12.23 13.63
N ASP A 31 -6.34 -12.24 12.91
CA ASP A 31 -7.54 -11.48 13.31
C ASP A 31 -8.17 -12.04 14.59
N TYR A 32 -8.31 -13.37 14.69
CA TYR A 32 -8.88 -14.02 15.88
C TYR A 32 -8.08 -13.73 17.16
N MET A 33 -6.75 -13.74 17.05
CA MET A 33 -5.82 -13.55 18.17
C MET A 33 -5.37 -12.10 18.36
N ASP A 34 -5.85 -11.17 17.53
CA ASP A 34 -5.44 -9.76 17.51
C ASP A 34 -3.91 -9.55 17.36
N LEU A 35 -3.25 -10.43 16.59
CA LEU A 35 -1.79 -10.47 16.51
C LEU A 35 -1.20 -9.23 15.83
N ASP A 36 -1.89 -8.64 14.87
CA ASP A 36 -1.42 -7.42 14.21
C ASP A 36 -1.17 -6.30 15.23
N ARG A 37 -2.16 -6.00 16.07
CA ARG A 37 -2.01 -4.95 17.10
C ARG A 37 -1.09 -5.38 18.23
N ARG A 38 -1.15 -6.63 18.69
CA ARG A 38 -0.29 -7.11 19.79
C ARG A 38 1.19 -7.06 19.42
N ILE A 39 1.55 -7.48 18.21
CA ILE A 39 2.94 -7.42 17.73
C ILE A 39 3.37 -5.97 17.53
N SER A 40 2.53 -5.13 16.89
CA SER A 40 2.85 -3.71 16.71
C SER A 40 3.04 -2.96 18.04
N ARG A 41 2.29 -3.31 19.09
CA ARG A 41 2.41 -2.70 20.42
C ARG A 41 3.77 -2.93 21.07
N LEU A 42 4.50 -3.98 20.71
CA LEU A 42 5.85 -4.25 21.24
C LEU A 42 6.86 -3.13 20.88
N PHE A 43 6.58 -2.35 19.83
CA PHE A 43 7.46 -1.30 19.31
C PHE A 43 6.92 0.11 19.55
N TYR A 44 5.87 0.25 20.36
CA TYR A 44 5.23 1.54 20.66
C TYR A 44 5.05 1.74 22.17
N THR A 45 5.29 2.97 22.64
CA THR A 45 4.92 3.42 23.98
C THR A 45 4.22 4.77 23.92
N ALA A 46 3.32 5.08 24.85
CA ALA A 46 2.64 6.38 24.89
C ALA A 46 3.61 7.56 25.10
N SER A 47 4.70 7.34 25.85
CA SER A 47 5.69 8.38 26.16
C SER A 47 6.67 8.65 25.03
N SER A 48 7.11 7.61 24.31
CA SER A 48 8.20 7.70 23.33
C SER A 48 7.76 7.39 21.91
N GLY A 49 6.46 7.12 21.70
CA GLY A 49 5.91 6.73 20.41
C GLY A 49 6.56 5.45 19.87
N TRP A 50 6.82 5.45 18.56
CA TRP A 50 7.59 4.42 17.86
C TRP A 50 9.08 4.58 18.15
N PHE A 51 9.52 4.17 19.33
CA PHE A 51 10.83 4.49 19.89
C PHE A 51 12.03 3.95 19.10
N LEU A 52 11.82 3.01 18.17
CA LEU A 52 12.84 2.49 17.26
C LEU A 52 12.81 3.12 15.86
N ASN A 53 11.75 3.87 15.52
CA ASN A 53 11.65 4.54 14.23
C ASN A 53 12.80 5.53 14.07
N GLY A 54 13.50 5.45 12.94
CA GLY A 54 14.64 6.33 12.63
C GLY A 54 15.97 5.91 13.26
N THR A 55 15.98 4.88 14.12
CA THR A 55 17.20 4.39 14.76
C THR A 55 17.91 3.30 13.92
N PRO A 56 19.24 3.13 14.02
CA PRO A 56 19.94 1.97 13.45
C PRO A 56 19.55 0.66 14.16
N PRO A 57 19.45 -0.48 13.46
CA PRO A 57 19.63 -0.67 12.01
C PRO A 57 18.37 -0.40 11.17
N TRP A 58 17.24 -0.04 11.80
CA TRP A 58 15.92 0.04 11.16
C TRP A 58 15.84 1.12 10.08
N ASN A 59 16.38 2.31 10.34
CA ASN A 59 16.45 3.38 9.34
C ASN A 59 17.31 2.98 8.12
N TRP A 60 18.38 2.21 8.33
CA TRP A 60 19.18 1.68 7.22
C TRP A 60 18.37 0.67 6.39
N LEU A 61 17.65 -0.24 7.04
CA LEU A 61 16.75 -1.18 6.38
C LEU A 61 15.61 -0.46 5.64
N TYR A 62 15.06 0.63 6.18
CA TYR A 62 14.07 1.45 5.50
C TYR A 62 14.61 2.05 4.20
N ARG A 63 15.81 2.63 4.25
CA ARG A 63 16.43 3.32 3.10
C ARG A 63 16.97 2.36 2.04
N TYR A 64 17.62 1.29 2.46
CA TYR A 64 18.41 0.43 1.57
C TYR A 64 17.88 -1.01 1.46
N GLY A 65 16.88 -1.39 2.27
CA GLY A 65 16.32 -2.75 2.26
C GLY A 65 15.64 -3.15 0.94
N THR A 66 15.31 -2.19 0.08
CA THR A 66 14.76 -2.46 -1.25
C THR A 66 15.85 -2.69 -2.31
N VAL A 67 17.10 -2.26 -2.06
CA VAL A 67 18.18 -2.25 -3.04
C VAL A 67 18.49 -3.65 -3.58
N PRO A 68 18.63 -4.72 -2.77
CA PRO A 68 18.89 -6.05 -3.31
C PRO A 68 17.78 -6.55 -4.25
N GLY A 69 16.52 -6.25 -3.96
CA GLY A 69 15.39 -6.58 -4.83
C GLY A 69 15.41 -5.82 -6.15
N VAL A 70 15.77 -4.53 -6.10
CA VAL A 70 15.98 -3.70 -7.29
C VAL A 70 17.12 -4.25 -8.14
N VAL A 71 18.24 -4.63 -7.53
CA VAL A 71 19.39 -5.23 -8.22
C VAL A 71 19.01 -6.54 -8.89
N LEU A 72 18.29 -7.43 -8.20
CA LEU A 72 17.81 -8.69 -8.80
C LEU A 72 16.86 -8.42 -9.98
N THR A 73 15.96 -7.45 -9.84
CA THR A 73 15.02 -7.06 -10.90
C THR A 73 15.75 -6.49 -12.11
N ALA A 74 16.66 -5.54 -11.91
CA ALA A 74 17.46 -4.94 -12.98
C ALA A 74 18.38 -5.98 -13.64
N GLY A 75 19.03 -6.83 -12.84
CA GLY A 75 19.87 -7.93 -13.32
C GLY A 75 19.08 -8.92 -14.19
N SER A 76 17.83 -9.22 -13.81
CA SER A 76 16.95 -10.06 -14.62
C SER A 76 16.58 -9.41 -15.96
N LEU A 77 16.37 -8.10 -16.01
CA LEU A 77 16.14 -7.38 -17.26
C LEU A 77 17.38 -7.39 -18.17
N VAL A 78 18.57 -7.17 -17.61
CA VAL A 78 19.83 -7.26 -18.35
C VAL A 78 20.04 -8.67 -18.90
N LEU A 79 19.78 -9.70 -18.09
CA LEU A 79 19.89 -11.10 -18.51
C LEU A 79 18.88 -11.45 -19.61
N LEU A 80 17.65 -10.92 -19.52
CA LEU A 80 16.64 -11.05 -20.57
C LEU A 80 17.11 -10.41 -21.88
N ALA A 81 17.61 -9.16 -21.83
CA ALA A 81 18.14 -8.47 -23.00
C ALA A 81 19.32 -9.23 -23.63
N ALA A 82 20.23 -9.72 -22.80
CA ALA A 82 21.37 -10.53 -23.23
C ALA A 82 20.92 -11.84 -23.90
N GLY A 83 19.88 -12.50 -23.37
CA GLY A 83 19.30 -13.71 -23.98
C GLY A 83 18.55 -13.45 -25.28
N VAL A 84 18.01 -12.24 -25.48
CA VAL A 84 17.43 -11.81 -26.77
C VAL A 84 18.53 -11.54 -27.80
N ALA A 85 19.64 -10.91 -27.38
CA ALA A 85 20.71 -10.49 -28.28
C ALA A 85 21.70 -11.61 -28.63
N ARG A 86 22.08 -12.47 -27.68
CA ARG A 86 23.18 -13.43 -27.83
C ARG A 86 22.71 -14.87 -27.62
N LYS A 87 23.21 -15.80 -28.46
CA LYS A 87 22.84 -17.23 -28.41
C LYS A 87 23.18 -17.88 -27.07
N GLN A 88 24.33 -17.54 -26.48
CA GLN A 88 24.85 -18.12 -25.24
C GLN A 88 23.94 -17.92 -24.02
N TYR A 89 23.19 -16.81 -23.96
CA TYR A 89 22.34 -16.49 -22.81
C TYR A 89 20.86 -16.84 -23.00
N ARG A 90 20.49 -17.44 -24.14
CA ARG A 90 19.09 -17.76 -24.46
C ARG A 90 18.43 -18.59 -23.38
N HIS A 91 19.19 -19.48 -22.77
CA HIS A 91 18.67 -20.43 -21.82
C HIS A 91 18.21 -19.80 -20.49
N TRP A 92 18.59 -18.55 -20.21
CA TRP A 92 18.15 -17.80 -19.04
C TRP A 92 16.91 -16.95 -19.28
N ARG A 93 16.43 -16.81 -20.52
CA ARG A 93 15.40 -15.83 -20.88
C ARG A 93 14.11 -15.99 -20.09
N ARG A 94 13.61 -17.21 -19.93
CA ARG A 94 12.35 -17.46 -19.22
C ARG A 94 12.48 -17.24 -17.72
N ASP A 95 13.61 -17.64 -17.14
CA ASP A 95 13.89 -17.43 -15.71
C ASP A 95 14.03 -15.93 -15.42
N ALA A 96 14.79 -15.22 -16.26
CA ALA A 96 14.92 -13.77 -16.23
C ALA A 96 13.56 -13.06 -16.39
N LEU A 97 12.75 -13.50 -17.35
CA LEU A 97 11.41 -12.94 -17.58
C LEU A 97 10.46 -13.24 -16.41
N LEU A 98 10.55 -14.41 -15.78
CA LEU A 98 9.77 -14.75 -14.59
C LEU A 98 10.07 -13.80 -13.43
N ILE A 99 11.36 -13.59 -13.11
CA ILE A 99 11.79 -12.71 -12.02
C ILE A 99 11.34 -11.28 -12.33
N PHE A 100 11.64 -10.78 -13.53
CA PHE A 100 11.29 -9.42 -13.95
C PHE A 100 9.78 -9.17 -13.89
N LEU A 101 8.98 -10.05 -14.51
CA LEU A 101 7.53 -9.90 -14.53
C LEU A 101 6.92 -10.07 -13.15
N THR A 102 7.49 -10.90 -12.27
CA THR A 102 6.98 -11.01 -10.89
C THR A 102 7.20 -9.69 -10.14
N ALA A 103 8.35 -9.04 -10.31
CA ALA A 103 8.63 -7.76 -9.67
C ALA A 103 7.68 -6.66 -10.21
N VAL A 104 7.54 -6.57 -11.53
CA VAL A 104 6.72 -5.53 -12.18
C VAL A 104 5.23 -5.76 -11.94
N ILE A 105 4.73 -6.97 -12.12
CA ILE A 105 3.30 -7.29 -11.98
C ILE A 105 2.93 -7.42 -10.51
N GLY A 106 3.67 -8.20 -9.73
CA GLY A 106 3.36 -8.44 -8.32
C GLY A 106 3.66 -7.24 -7.45
N GLY A 107 4.90 -6.76 -7.48
CA GLY A 107 5.34 -5.62 -6.67
C GLY A 107 4.84 -4.27 -7.19
N GLY A 108 5.08 -3.98 -8.45
CA GLY A 108 4.71 -2.70 -9.07
C GLY A 108 3.19 -2.56 -9.22
N LEU A 109 2.60 -3.36 -10.09
CA LEU A 109 1.20 -3.21 -10.50
C LEU A 109 0.22 -3.62 -9.40
N ILE A 110 0.29 -4.85 -8.89
CA ILE A 110 -0.69 -5.37 -7.94
C ILE A 110 -0.52 -4.71 -6.58
N VAL A 111 0.67 -4.80 -5.97
CA VAL A 111 0.86 -4.28 -4.61
C VAL A 111 0.84 -2.74 -4.58
N ASN A 112 1.68 -2.06 -5.37
CA ASN A 112 1.86 -0.61 -5.22
C ASN A 112 0.84 0.23 -6.00
N SER A 113 0.35 -0.22 -7.16
CA SER A 113 -0.60 0.56 -7.95
C SER A 113 -2.06 0.19 -7.70
N ALA A 114 -2.40 -1.10 -7.59
CA ALA A 114 -3.79 -1.56 -7.54
C ALA A 114 -4.33 -1.72 -6.11
N LEU A 115 -3.56 -2.30 -5.20
CA LEU A 115 -4.03 -2.55 -3.83
C LEU A 115 -3.71 -1.38 -2.90
N LYS A 116 -2.42 -1.05 -2.73
CA LYS A 116 -1.96 -0.11 -1.70
C LYS A 116 -2.68 1.25 -1.65
N PRO A 117 -2.91 1.97 -2.76
CA PRO A 117 -3.60 3.24 -2.70
C PRO A 117 -5.12 3.09 -2.52
N PHE A 118 -5.71 1.97 -2.94
CA PHE A 118 -7.16 1.76 -2.94
C PHE A 118 -7.68 0.97 -1.74
N TRP A 119 -6.83 0.28 -0.99
CA TRP A 119 -7.27 -0.62 0.08
C TRP A 119 -7.82 0.11 1.31
N GLY A 120 -7.34 1.33 1.58
CA GLY A 120 -7.86 2.16 2.67
C GLY A 120 -7.61 1.59 4.07
N ARG A 121 -6.49 0.88 4.26
CA ARG A 121 -6.08 0.38 5.58
C ARG A 121 -5.11 1.36 6.24
N PRO A 122 -5.46 1.93 7.41
CA PRO A 122 -4.57 2.72 8.25
C PRO A 122 -3.28 1.98 8.61
N ARG A 123 -2.17 2.71 8.68
CA ARG A 123 -0.91 2.16 9.24
C ARG A 123 -1.00 2.09 10.77
N PRO A 124 -0.16 1.27 11.44
CA PRO A 124 -0.07 1.29 12.90
C PRO A 124 0.10 2.69 13.48
N GLY A 125 1.02 3.51 12.96
CA GLY A 125 1.19 4.89 13.46
C GLY A 125 0.02 5.84 13.19
N GLN A 126 -1.03 5.41 12.49
CA GLN A 126 -2.21 6.21 12.16
C GLN A 126 -3.45 5.78 12.95
N ILE A 127 -3.40 4.66 13.70
CA ILE A 127 -4.56 4.19 14.48
C ILE A 127 -4.61 4.81 15.88
N THR A 128 -5.81 4.97 16.42
CA THR A 128 -6.05 5.58 17.75
C THR A 128 -5.31 4.85 18.87
N GLU A 129 -5.19 3.52 18.81
CA GLU A 129 -4.46 2.73 19.80
C GLU A 129 -2.96 3.07 19.90
N PHE A 130 -2.38 3.69 18.87
CA PHE A 130 -0.97 4.09 18.81
C PHE A 130 -0.81 5.62 18.63
N GLY A 131 -1.78 6.41 19.12
CA GLY A 131 -1.74 7.87 19.11
C GLY A 131 -2.13 8.52 17.77
N GLY A 132 -2.63 7.73 16.82
CA GLY A 132 -3.20 8.21 15.57
C GLY A 132 -4.67 8.61 15.68
N GLN A 133 -5.32 8.79 14.53
CA GLN A 133 -6.69 9.35 14.43
C GLN A 133 -7.70 8.41 13.77
N TRP A 134 -7.25 7.27 13.25
CA TRP A 134 -8.10 6.35 12.51
C TRP A 134 -8.34 5.06 13.30
N GLU A 135 -9.41 4.35 12.97
CA GLU A 135 -9.69 3.06 13.58
C GLU A 135 -8.86 1.95 12.93
N TYR A 136 -8.46 0.96 13.72
CA TYR A 136 -7.87 -0.26 13.20
C TYR A 136 -8.81 -0.96 12.20
N ARG A 137 -8.23 -1.53 11.14
CA ARG A 137 -8.92 -2.41 10.19
C ARG A 137 -8.15 -3.70 9.99
N SER A 138 -8.86 -4.82 9.91
CA SER A 138 -8.32 -6.12 9.48
C SER A 138 -7.82 -6.05 8.03
N PRO A 139 -6.80 -6.85 7.65
CA PRO A 139 -6.30 -6.89 6.27
C PRO A 139 -7.38 -7.20 5.24
N LEU A 140 -8.40 -8.00 5.58
CA LEU A 140 -9.44 -8.42 4.64
C LEU A 140 -10.70 -7.54 4.70
N GLN A 141 -10.62 -6.40 5.37
CA GLN A 141 -11.70 -5.40 5.45
C GLN A 141 -11.25 -4.08 4.80
N PRO A 142 -11.40 -3.93 3.47
CA PRO A 142 -11.06 -2.69 2.79
C PRO A 142 -11.75 -1.48 3.43
N GLY A 143 -11.04 -0.36 3.49
CA GLY A 143 -11.54 0.92 3.95
C GLY A 143 -11.76 1.91 2.81
N THR A 144 -11.66 3.19 3.13
CA THR A 144 -11.82 4.27 2.15
C THR A 144 -10.54 4.40 1.32
N PRO A 145 -10.59 4.33 -0.03
CA PRO A 145 -9.43 4.59 -0.88
C PRO A 145 -8.70 5.89 -0.48
N GLY A 146 -7.37 5.86 -0.50
CA GLY A 146 -6.53 6.98 -0.02
C GLY A 146 -6.37 7.05 1.50
N LYS A 147 -7.36 6.60 2.30
CA LYS A 147 -7.35 6.64 3.79
C LYS A 147 -6.47 5.55 4.37
N GLY A 148 -5.17 5.78 4.33
CA GLY A 148 -4.17 4.82 4.79
C GLY A 148 -3.73 3.87 3.69
N GLN A 149 -2.42 3.67 3.65
CA GLN A 149 -1.74 2.89 2.60
C GLN A 149 -0.84 1.85 3.25
N SER A 150 -1.41 1.11 4.22
CA SER A 150 -0.72 0.03 4.94
C SER A 150 -0.75 -1.29 4.14
N PHE A 151 -1.90 -1.69 3.61
CA PHE A 151 -2.01 -2.99 2.96
C PHE A 151 -1.87 -2.90 1.43
N PRO A 152 -1.01 -3.70 0.78
CA PRO A 152 0.11 -4.48 1.33
C PRO A 152 1.41 -3.68 1.47
N CYS A 153 2.42 -4.30 2.08
CA CYS A 153 3.74 -3.70 2.26
C CYS A 153 4.59 -3.68 0.96
N GLY A 154 4.50 -2.58 0.21
CA GLY A 154 5.32 -2.38 -1.01
C GLY A 154 6.84 -2.44 -0.83
N HIS A 155 7.39 -2.09 0.34
CA HIS A 155 8.85 -2.25 0.60
C HIS A 155 9.22 -3.73 0.77
N CYS A 156 8.34 -4.50 1.41
CA CYS A 156 8.57 -5.90 1.72
C CYS A 156 8.60 -6.78 0.46
N THR A 157 7.86 -6.42 -0.59
CA THR A 157 7.89 -7.15 -1.87
C THR A 157 9.29 -7.21 -2.49
N MET A 158 10.11 -6.16 -2.31
CA MET A 158 11.49 -6.14 -2.80
C MET A 158 12.42 -7.08 -2.02
N GLY A 159 12.13 -7.35 -0.75
CA GLY A 159 12.82 -8.41 -0.02
C GLY A 159 12.36 -9.80 -0.47
N TYR A 160 11.04 -9.98 -0.62
CA TYR A 160 10.46 -11.25 -1.02
C TYR A 160 10.65 -11.62 -2.49
N ILE A 161 11.07 -10.72 -3.38
CA ILE A 161 11.21 -11.03 -4.81
C ILE A 161 12.18 -12.21 -5.07
N PHE A 162 13.15 -12.43 -4.20
CA PHE A 162 14.09 -13.56 -4.26
C PHE A 162 13.41 -14.93 -4.12
N VAL A 163 12.18 -15.03 -3.58
CA VAL A 163 11.43 -16.30 -3.53
C VAL A 163 11.08 -16.83 -4.93
N THR A 164 11.12 -15.97 -5.96
CA THR A 164 11.03 -16.39 -7.37
C THR A 164 12.12 -17.39 -7.75
N LEU A 165 13.25 -17.38 -7.05
CA LEU A 165 14.35 -18.32 -7.30
C LEU A 165 13.96 -19.77 -6.97
N PHE A 166 13.00 -20.03 -6.08
CA PHE A 166 12.47 -21.39 -5.85
C PHE A 166 11.91 -22.05 -7.12
N PHE A 167 11.48 -21.25 -8.09
CA PHE A 167 10.95 -21.74 -9.35
C PHE A 167 12.05 -22.24 -10.31
N LEU A 168 13.32 -21.93 -10.05
CA LEU A 168 14.47 -22.42 -10.81
C LEU A 168 14.92 -23.83 -10.35
N ARG A 169 14.27 -24.43 -9.34
CA ARG A 169 14.71 -25.67 -8.66
C ARG A 169 14.97 -26.86 -9.57
N ARG A 170 14.28 -26.95 -10.70
CA ARG A 170 14.44 -28.06 -11.65
C ARG A 170 15.73 -27.98 -12.44
N ARG A 171 16.21 -26.77 -12.71
CA ARG A 171 17.42 -26.54 -13.51
C ARG A 171 18.63 -26.21 -12.64
N TYR A 172 18.42 -25.49 -11.55
CA TYR A 172 19.47 -25.01 -10.64
C TYR A 172 19.04 -25.20 -9.17
N PRO A 173 18.99 -26.45 -8.66
CA PRO A 173 18.44 -26.74 -7.34
C PRO A 173 19.15 -25.97 -6.21
N ARG A 174 20.50 -25.95 -6.23
CA ARG A 174 21.27 -25.22 -5.20
C ARG A 174 20.94 -23.72 -5.17
N VAL A 175 20.93 -23.08 -6.33
CA VAL A 175 20.58 -21.64 -6.46
C VAL A 175 19.13 -21.40 -6.01
N ALA A 176 18.22 -22.29 -6.39
CA ALA A 176 16.81 -22.14 -6.07
C ALA A 176 16.53 -22.22 -4.57
N TYR A 177 17.08 -23.22 -3.88
CA TYR A 177 16.86 -23.39 -2.45
C TYR A 177 17.62 -22.36 -1.62
N LEU A 178 18.88 -22.05 -1.95
CA LEU A 178 19.65 -21.03 -1.24
C LEU A 178 19.06 -19.63 -1.48
N GLY A 179 18.81 -19.27 -2.73
CA GLY A 179 18.28 -17.96 -3.11
C GLY A 179 16.83 -17.75 -2.67
N GLY A 180 15.99 -18.78 -2.80
CA GLY A 180 14.61 -18.73 -2.32
C GLY A 180 14.53 -18.60 -0.81
N SER A 181 15.33 -19.39 -0.07
CA SER A 181 15.37 -19.31 1.40
C SER A 181 15.93 -17.98 1.89
N PHE A 182 16.96 -17.46 1.19
CA PHE A 182 17.43 -16.08 1.40
C PHE A 182 16.29 -15.08 1.20
N GLY A 183 15.46 -15.25 0.18
CA GLY A 183 14.30 -14.38 -0.05
C GLY A 183 13.26 -14.39 1.05
N ILE A 184 12.99 -15.55 1.65
CA ILE A 184 12.10 -15.65 2.82
C ILE A 184 12.72 -14.91 4.01
N LEU A 185 13.99 -15.19 4.33
CA LEU A 185 14.67 -14.58 5.47
C LEU A 185 14.83 -13.07 5.30
N TYR A 186 15.34 -12.63 4.16
CA TYR A 186 15.59 -11.23 3.87
C TYR A 186 14.29 -10.44 3.79
N GLY A 187 13.26 -10.98 3.12
CA GLY A 187 11.93 -10.38 3.12
C GLY A 187 11.34 -10.26 4.51
N ALA A 188 11.54 -11.24 5.38
CA ALA A 188 11.13 -11.17 6.79
C ALA A 188 11.90 -10.07 7.55
N VAL A 189 13.21 -9.94 7.37
CA VAL A 189 14.02 -8.87 7.98
C VAL A 189 13.55 -7.48 7.54
N VAL A 190 13.32 -7.27 6.24
CA VAL A 190 12.77 -6.01 5.72
C VAL A 190 11.37 -5.76 6.31
N SER A 191 10.54 -6.81 6.43
CA SER A 191 9.21 -6.74 7.02
C SER A 191 9.24 -6.29 8.48
N VAL A 192 10.13 -6.88 9.29
CA VAL A 192 10.33 -6.48 10.69
C VAL A 192 10.69 -5.00 10.79
N GLY A 193 11.62 -4.50 9.96
CA GLY A 193 11.95 -3.07 9.96
C GLY A 193 10.72 -2.18 9.71
N ARG A 194 9.83 -2.58 8.79
CA ARG A 194 8.60 -1.82 8.51
C ARG A 194 7.54 -1.91 9.62
N ILE A 195 7.52 -2.99 10.38
CA ILE A 195 6.64 -3.16 11.55
C ILE A 195 7.17 -2.32 12.71
N VAL A 196 8.47 -2.37 12.95
CA VAL A 196 9.18 -1.61 13.98
C VAL A 196 9.01 -0.10 13.80
N ASP A 197 9.05 0.39 12.56
CA ASP A 197 8.82 1.80 12.25
C ASP A 197 7.35 2.26 12.43
N GLY A 198 6.42 1.34 12.73
CA GLY A 198 4.97 1.62 12.75
C GLY A 198 4.37 1.83 11.37
N GLY A 199 5.05 1.38 10.33
CA GLY A 199 4.68 1.59 8.94
C GLY A 199 3.71 0.55 8.38
N HIS A 200 3.74 -0.68 8.92
CA HIS A 200 2.95 -1.81 8.43
C HIS A 200 2.61 -2.79 9.56
N PHE A 201 1.45 -3.43 9.47
CA PHE A 201 1.11 -4.58 10.31
C PHE A 201 1.76 -5.87 9.77
N PRO A 202 2.00 -6.88 10.62
CA PRO A 202 2.51 -8.18 10.20
C PRO A 202 1.76 -8.79 9.00
N THR A 203 0.42 -8.77 9.00
CA THR A 203 -0.38 -9.32 7.90
C THR A 203 -0.17 -8.57 6.58
N ASP A 204 0.10 -7.26 6.59
CA ASP A 204 0.42 -6.49 5.38
C ASP A 204 1.68 -7.05 4.69
N THR A 205 2.64 -7.51 5.49
CA THR A 205 3.92 -8.07 5.02
C THR A 205 3.77 -9.53 4.56
N LEU A 206 2.92 -10.31 5.25
CA LEU A 206 2.58 -11.68 4.88
C LEU A 206 1.91 -11.72 3.51
N TRP A 207 0.97 -10.80 3.27
CA TRP A 207 0.30 -10.67 1.97
C TRP A 207 1.27 -10.20 0.87
N SER A 208 2.30 -9.42 1.17
CA SER A 208 3.37 -9.12 0.21
C SER A 208 4.11 -10.38 -0.25
N LEU A 209 4.51 -11.26 0.67
CA LEU A 209 5.09 -12.57 0.31
C LEU A 209 4.11 -13.41 -0.50
N GLY A 210 2.88 -13.50 -0.02
CA GLY A 210 1.80 -14.25 -0.66
C GLY A 210 1.55 -13.83 -2.11
N ILE A 211 1.40 -12.53 -2.35
CA ILE A 211 1.17 -11.99 -3.69
C ILE A 211 2.37 -12.28 -4.62
N ILE A 212 3.60 -12.11 -4.14
CA ILE A 212 4.78 -12.44 -4.94
C ILE A 212 4.81 -13.93 -5.32
N LEU A 213 4.50 -14.82 -4.39
CA LEU A 213 4.40 -16.27 -4.66
C LEU A 213 3.27 -16.61 -5.63
N LEU A 214 2.08 -16.03 -5.44
CA LEU A 214 0.92 -16.26 -6.31
C LEU A 214 1.20 -15.79 -7.74
N VAL A 215 1.76 -14.59 -7.91
CA VAL A 215 2.12 -14.03 -9.22
C VAL A 215 3.21 -14.88 -9.88
N ALA A 216 4.27 -15.23 -9.13
CA ALA A 216 5.32 -16.11 -9.64
C ALA A 216 4.75 -17.47 -10.06
N GLY A 217 3.83 -18.05 -9.28
CA GLY A 217 3.15 -19.30 -9.59
C GLY A 217 2.30 -19.21 -10.87
N VAL A 218 1.49 -18.16 -11.01
CA VAL A 218 0.69 -17.91 -12.23
C VAL A 218 1.60 -17.79 -13.45
N LEU A 219 2.65 -16.98 -13.34
CA LEU A 219 3.62 -16.77 -14.41
C LEU A 219 4.34 -18.07 -14.77
N TYR A 220 4.80 -18.84 -13.79
CA TYR A 220 5.56 -20.06 -13.99
C TYR A 220 4.72 -21.19 -14.63
N TYR A 221 3.54 -21.48 -14.07
CA TYR A 221 2.72 -22.63 -14.46
C TYR A 221 1.81 -22.36 -15.66
N PHE A 222 1.27 -21.15 -15.80
CA PHE A 222 0.20 -20.87 -16.77
C PHE A 222 0.62 -19.97 -17.93
N ILE A 223 1.44 -18.95 -17.67
CA ILE A 223 1.82 -17.95 -18.69
C ILE A 223 3.09 -18.36 -19.43
N LEU A 224 4.20 -18.48 -18.72
CA LEU A 224 5.51 -18.82 -19.29
C LEU A 224 5.66 -20.33 -19.55
N LYS A 225 4.85 -21.15 -18.86
CA LYS A 225 4.81 -22.61 -18.97
C LYS A 225 6.21 -23.21 -18.89
N ILE A 226 7.00 -22.71 -17.93
CA ILE A 226 8.40 -23.10 -17.76
C ILE A 226 8.54 -24.62 -17.60
N PRO A 227 7.68 -25.31 -16.82
CA PRO A 227 7.72 -26.77 -16.68
C PRO A 227 7.73 -27.58 -17.98
N ASP A 228 6.95 -27.17 -18.98
CA ASP A 228 6.88 -27.86 -20.27
C ASP A 228 8.08 -27.55 -21.15
N SER A 229 8.70 -26.41 -20.87
CA SER A 229 9.71 -25.82 -21.70
C SER A 229 11.12 -26.20 -21.28
N GLU A 230 11.32 -26.56 -20.02
CA GLU A 230 12.58 -27.13 -19.50
C GLU A 230 12.97 -28.43 -20.22
N ALA A 231 11.97 -29.20 -20.67
CA ALA A 231 12.17 -30.42 -21.45
C ALA A 231 12.54 -30.16 -22.93
N ARG A 232 12.57 -28.90 -23.38
CA ARG A 232 12.77 -28.53 -24.79
C ARG A 232 13.91 -27.53 -24.93
N PRO A 233 14.78 -27.65 -25.95
CA PRO A 233 15.79 -26.65 -26.21
C PRO A 233 15.16 -25.28 -26.50
N GLU A 234 15.73 -24.22 -25.93
CA GLU A 234 15.29 -22.84 -26.11
C GLU A 234 15.41 -22.41 -27.57
N ARG A 235 14.26 -22.22 -28.24
CA ARG A 235 14.19 -21.84 -29.65
C ARG A 235 14.62 -20.39 -29.90
N THR A 236 15.09 -20.10 -31.11
CA THR A 236 15.21 -18.72 -31.60
C THR A 236 13.86 -18.01 -31.47
N LEU A 237 13.88 -16.75 -31.01
CA LEU A 237 12.65 -15.96 -31.00
C LEU A 237 12.26 -15.64 -32.44
N SER A 238 10.97 -15.73 -32.75
CA SER A 238 10.47 -15.18 -34.01
C SER A 238 10.68 -13.66 -34.04
N PRO A 239 10.84 -13.04 -35.22
CA PRO A 239 10.98 -11.59 -35.34
C PRO A 239 9.85 -10.83 -34.63
N ALA A 240 8.61 -11.34 -34.70
CA ALA A 240 7.46 -10.78 -33.99
C ALA A 240 7.64 -10.80 -32.46
N ARG A 241 8.02 -11.93 -31.86
CA ARG A 241 8.24 -12.03 -30.41
C ARG A 241 9.41 -11.18 -29.94
N ARG A 242 10.46 -11.09 -30.76
CA ARG A 242 11.60 -10.20 -30.48
C ARG A 242 11.16 -8.73 -30.46
N ARG A 243 10.38 -8.28 -31.45
CA ARG A 243 9.81 -6.93 -31.48
C ARG A 243 8.88 -6.68 -30.28
N LEU A 244 8.04 -7.64 -29.91
CA LEU A 244 7.18 -7.53 -28.74
C LEU A 244 7.99 -7.34 -27.45
N LEU A 245 9.08 -8.07 -27.25
CA LEU A 245 9.94 -7.88 -26.07
C LEU A 245 10.67 -6.53 -26.08
N ILE A 246 11.13 -6.07 -27.25
CA ILE A 246 11.89 -4.82 -27.37
C ILE A 246 10.99 -3.59 -27.21
N TYR A 247 9.82 -3.58 -27.85
CA TYR A 247 8.94 -2.41 -27.88
C TYR A 247 7.74 -2.54 -26.93
N GLY A 248 7.17 -3.74 -26.81
CA GLY A 248 6.02 -3.96 -25.94
C GLY A 248 6.35 -3.83 -24.46
N LEU A 249 7.56 -4.20 -24.04
CA LEU A 249 7.96 -4.10 -22.64
C LEU A 249 8.10 -2.63 -22.17
N PRO A 250 8.82 -1.73 -22.88
CA PRO A 250 8.81 -0.31 -22.54
C PRO A 250 7.42 0.32 -22.57
N VAL A 251 6.58 -0.02 -23.55
CA VAL A 251 5.19 0.46 -23.62
C VAL A 251 4.39 0.01 -22.40
N LEU A 252 4.50 -1.27 -22.01
CA LEU A 252 3.84 -1.79 -20.81
C LEU A 252 4.30 -1.03 -19.55
N LEU A 253 5.61 -0.79 -19.39
CA LEU A 253 6.14 -0.02 -18.27
C LEU A 253 5.66 1.43 -18.29
N ALA A 254 5.59 2.06 -19.46
CA ALA A 254 5.06 3.41 -19.62
C ALA A 254 3.58 3.50 -19.23
N LEU A 255 2.77 2.51 -19.63
CA LEU A 255 1.36 2.43 -19.25
C LEU A 255 1.16 2.23 -17.75
N ILE A 256 1.95 1.34 -17.13
CA ILE A 256 1.91 1.11 -15.67
C ILE A 256 2.31 2.39 -14.93
N SER A 257 3.36 3.08 -15.38
CA SER A 257 3.79 4.36 -14.81
C SER A 257 2.70 5.42 -14.98
N ALA A 258 2.13 5.59 -16.18
CA ALA A 258 1.07 6.56 -16.42
C ALA A 258 -0.16 6.30 -15.54
N ALA A 259 -0.57 5.04 -15.39
CA ALA A 259 -1.66 4.65 -14.49
C ALA A 259 -1.36 5.03 -13.03
N PHE A 260 -0.11 4.84 -12.58
CA PHE A 260 0.32 5.22 -11.24
C PHE A 260 0.28 6.74 -11.00
N PHE A 261 0.64 7.54 -12.00
CA PHE A 261 0.75 8.99 -11.85
C PHE A 261 -0.59 9.74 -11.97
N THR A 262 -1.58 9.20 -12.67
CA THR A 262 -2.74 9.99 -13.14
C THR A 262 -4.01 9.89 -12.30
N ARG A 263 -4.22 8.81 -11.55
CA ARG A 263 -5.46 8.59 -10.77
C ARG A 263 -5.21 7.98 -9.41
N ARG A 264 -4.41 8.65 -8.58
CA ARG A 264 -4.14 8.18 -7.22
C ARG A 264 -5.26 8.68 -6.29
N PRO A 265 -5.95 7.78 -5.56
CA PRO A 265 -6.90 8.20 -4.54
C PRO A 265 -6.17 9.00 -3.46
N PHE A 266 -6.79 10.10 -3.08
CA PHE A 266 -6.33 11.05 -2.09
C PHE A 266 -7.27 11.02 -0.89
N TYR A 267 -6.70 11.04 0.31
CA TYR A 267 -7.46 11.22 1.54
C TYR A 267 -6.58 11.87 2.60
N GLU A 268 -7.09 12.94 3.20
CA GLU A 268 -6.44 13.62 4.33
C GLU A 268 -7.48 13.99 5.38
N THR A 269 -7.07 14.04 6.64
CA THR A 269 -7.95 14.41 7.75
C THR A 269 -7.25 15.40 8.64
N TYR A 270 -7.91 16.52 8.90
CA TYR A 270 -7.46 17.52 9.85
C TYR A 270 -8.38 17.51 11.05
N VAL A 271 -7.82 17.41 12.24
CA VAL A 271 -8.53 17.60 13.50
C VAL A 271 -7.94 18.84 14.14
N ARG A 272 -8.80 19.82 14.45
CA ARG A 272 -8.41 21.07 15.08
C ARG A 272 -9.31 21.36 16.28
N PRO A 273 -8.80 21.26 17.51
CA PRO A 273 -9.54 21.69 18.68
C PRO A 273 -9.60 23.23 18.70
N PHE A 274 -10.67 23.77 19.26
CA PHE A 274 -10.86 25.20 19.49
C PHE A 274 -11.60 25.43 20.82
N PRO A 275 -11.27 26.48 21.58
CA PRO A 275 -12.01 26.82 22.80
C PRO A 275 -13.41 27.34 22.46
N VAL A 276 -14.38 27.08 23.34
CA VAL A 276 -15.71 27.69 23.24
C VAL A 276 -15.97 28.53 24.50
N PRO A 277 -15.91 29.87 24.42
CA PRO A 277 -16.09 30.74 25.57
C PRO A 277 -17.47 30.56 26.22
N PRO A 278 -17.57 30.73 27.54
CA PRO A 278 -18.85 30.83 28.21
C PRO A 278 -19.69 31.97 27.60
N GLY A 279 -20.97 31.69 27.32
CA GLY A 279 -21.90 32.68 26.77
C GLY A 279 -21.86 32.84 25.24
N THR A 280 -21.06 32.06 24.52
CA THR A 280 -21.22 31.93 23.06
C THR A 280 -22.64 31.48 22.73
N ARG A 281 -23.30 32.21 21.82
CA ARG A 281 -24.65 31.91 21.30
C ARG A 281 -24.63 31.51 19.83
N MET A 282 -23.63 31.96 19.10
CA MET A 282 -23.47 31.66 17.67
C MET A 282 -22.04 31.22 17.40
N LEU A 283 -21.88 30.12 16.68
CA LEU A 283 -20.62 29.66 16.12
C LEU A 283 -20.70 29.78 14.59
N GLN A 284 -19.93 30.71 14.04
CA GLN A 284 -19.78 30.86 12.60
C GLN A 284 -18.58 30.04 12.11
N ILE A 285 -18.86 29.01 11.31
CA ILE A 285 -17.83 28.30 10.56
C ILE A 285 -17.78 28.91 9.18
N VAL A 286 -16.63 29.47 8.83
CA VAL A 286 -16.42 30.14 7.56
C VAL A 286 -15.40 29.33 6.76
N ILE A 287 -15.72 28.93 5.54
CA ILE A 287 -14.82 28.09 4.73
C ILE A 287 -14.73 28.60 3.29
N ASN A 288 -13.53 28.56 2.71
CA ASN A 288 -13.27 28.99 1.33
C ASN A 288 -13.52 27.90 0.27
N ALA A 289 -14.00 26.74 0.70
CA ALA A 289 -14.34 25.60 -0.15
C ALA A 289 -15.64 25.00 0.39
N PRO A 290 -16.77 25.10 -0.33
CA PRO A 290 -18.05 24.61 0.14
C PRO A 290 -17.98 23.10 0.40
N PRO A 291 -18.35 22.63 1.61
CA PRO A 291 -18.28 21.22 1.91
C PRO A 291 -19.45 20.46 1.27
N ASP A 292 -19.17 19.30 0.69
CA ASP A 292 -20.19 18.36 0.20
C ASP A 292 -21.08 17.86 1.34
N ARG A 293 -20.53 17.81 2.56
CA ARG A 293 -21.24 17.42 3.78
C ARG A 293 -20.79 18.27 4.96
N PHE A 294 -21.75 18.85 5.66
CA PHE A 294 -21.53 19.55 6.92
C PHE A 294 -22.37 18.89 8.03
N HIS A 295 -21.73 18.47 9.11
CA HIS A 295 -22.42 17.84 10.23
C HIS A 295 -21.98 18.43 11.56
N VAL A 296 -22.95 18.71 12.44
CA VAL A 296 -22.70 19.16 13.81
C VAL A 296 -23.12 18.05 14.75
N SER A 297 -22.21 17.64 15.65
CA SER A 297 -22.53 16.66 16.68
C SER A 297 -22.11 17.15 18.07
N TYR A 298 -22.85 16.73 19.08
CA TYR A 298 -22.61 17.09 20.47
C TYR A 298 -22.08 15.87 21.22
N ARG A 299 -20.96 16.03 21.93
CA ARG A 299 -20.26 14.93 22.61
C ARG A 299 -19.81 15.35 24.02
N PRO A 300 -19.59 14.40 24.94
CA PRO A 300 -19.01 14.70 26.26
C PRO A 300 -17.53 15.08 26.09
N MET A 301 -17.26 16.39 25.99
CA MET A 301 -15.93 16.97 25.78
C MET A 301 -15.86 18.40 26.32
N ASP A 302 -14.66 18.86 26.64
CA ASP A 302 -14.43 20.18 27.26
C ASP A 302 -14.22 21.31 26.24
N SER A 303 -13.83 20.97 25.01
CA SER A 303 -13.58 21.92 23.92
C SER A 303 -14.25 21.48 22.63
N GLY A 304 -14.50 22.44 21.74
CA GLY A 304 -14.97 22.15 20.39
C GLY A 304 -13.84 21.58 19.54
N ARG A 305 -14.18 20.86 18.49
CA ARG A 305 -13.22 20.48 17.44
C ARG A 305 -13.86 20.49 16.07
N VAL A 306 -13.14 21.02 15.09
CA VAL A 306 -13.47 20.90 13.67
C VAL A 306 -12.67 19.73 13.10
N ILE A 307 -13.36 18.85 12.38
CA ILE A 307 -12.75 17.77 11.63
C ILE A 307 -13.04 18.02 10.15
N ILE A 308 -11.99 18.05 9.33
CA ILE A 308 -12.14 18.16 7.87
C ILE A 308 -11.57 16.91 7.24
N HIS A 309 -12.42 16.20 6.49
CA HIS A 309 -12.04 15.09 5.65
C HIS A 309 -11.98 15.57 4.20
N ALA A 310 -10.78 15.57 3.61
CA ALA A 310 -10.58 15.85 2.20
C ALA A 310 -10.35 14.53 1.46
N SER A 311 -11.15 14.22 0.44
CA SER A 311 -11.02 12.98 -0.32
C SER A 311 -11.23 13.17 -1.81
N GLY A 312 -10.63 12.32 -2.64
CA GLY A 312 -10.84 12.38 -4.09
C GLY A 312 -9.75 11.66 -4.88
N PHE A 313 -9.46 12.18 -6.06
CA PHE A 313 -8.44 11.64 -6.96
C PHE A 313 -7.54 12.74 -7.48
N GLY A 314 -6.24 12.52 -7.41
CA GLY A 314 -5.26 13.50 -7.88
C GLY A 314 -4.01 12.86 -8.44
N TRP A 315 -3.13 13.72 -8.95
CA TRP A 315 -1.79 13.33 -9.36
C TRP A 315 -0.95 12.91 -8.15
N ALA A 316 0.13 12.16 -8.40
CA ALA A 316 0.95 11.61 -7.33
C ALA A 316 1.57 12.65 -6.39
N ASN A 317 1.76 13.89 -6.86
CA ASN A 317 2.28 15.04 -6.10
C ASN A 317 1.19 15.96 -5.54
N ALA A 318 -0.09 15.62 -5.71
CA ALA A 318 -1.19 16.40 -5.17
C ALA A 318 -1.13 16.39 -3.63
N SER A 319 -1.38 17.54 -3.02
CA SER A 319 -1.40 17.71 -1.57
C SER A 319 -2.52 18.67 -1.17
N HIS A 320 -2.88 18.63 0.10
CA HIS A 320 -3.93 19.46 0.66
C HIS A 320 -3.38 20.16 1.90
N GLY A 321 -3.74 21.42 2.08
CA GLY A 321 -3.42 22.21 3.26
C GLY A 321 -4.68 22.71 3.94
N LEU A 322 -4.61 22.91 5.26
CA LEU A 322 -5.65 23.58 6.02
C LEU A 322 -5.00 24.62 6.96
N LEU A 323 -5.41 25.87 6.79
CA LEU A 323 -5.19 26.94 7.77
C LEU A 323 -6.49 27.14 8.55
N MET A 324 -6.37 27.39 9.85
CA MET A 324 -7.49 27.71 10.71
C MET A 324 -7.16 28.98 11.48
N GLU A 325 -8.02 29.97 11.36
CA GLU A 325 -7.97 31.22 12.11
C GLU A 325 -9.18 31.29 13.03
N GLU A 326 -8.95 31.73 14.25
CA GLU A 326 -9.93 31.73 15.34
C GLU A 326 -10.16 33.17 15.80
N ASP A 327 -11.38 33.67 15.65
CA ASP A 327 -11.86 34.90 16.28
C ASP A 327 -12.93 34.53 17.31
N ILE A 328 -12.45 34.14 18.48
CA ILE A 328 -13.25 33.52 19.52
C ILE A 328 -13.65 34.60 20.52
N SER A 329 -14.69 35.36 20.15
CA SER A 329 -15.33 36.34 21.01
C SER A 329 -16.73 35.88 21.45
N SER A 330 -17.23 36.42 22.56
CA SER A 330 -18.60 36.21 23.00
C SER A 330 -19.43 37.45 22.63
N PRO A 331 -20.65 37.30 22.08
CA PRO A 331 -21.44 36.08 21.97
C PRO A 331 -21.28 35.31 20.64
N VAL A 332 -20.46 35.79 19.70
CA VAL A 332 -20.25 35.18 18.37
C VAL A 332 -18.81 34.71 18.23
N ALA A 333 -18.61 33.39 18.22
CA ALA A 333 -17.32 32.81 17.92
C ALA A 333 -17.24 32.52 16.41
N ARG A 334 -16.14 32.94 15.76
CA ARG A 334 -15.90 32.71 14.33
C ARG A 334 -14.66 31.86 14.13
N ILE A 335 -14.78 30.83 13.30
CA ILE A 335 -13.69 29.96 12.87
C ILE A 335 -13.59 30.04 11.35
N VAL A 336 -12.46 30.53 10.84
CA VAL A 336 -12.18 30.61 9.41
C VAL A 336 -11.28 29.45 9.02
N LEU A 337 -11.74 28.64 8.06
CA LEU A 337 -11.09 27.46 7.53
C LEU A 337 -10.67 27.75 6.10
N THR A 338 -9.36 27.88 5.88
CA THR A 338 -8.80 28.12 4.54
C THR A 338 -8.14 26.83 4.04
N VAL A 339 -8.84 26.17 3.13
CA VAL A 339 -8.43 24.99 2.40
C VAL A 339 -7.53 25.39 1.23
N GLN A 340 -6.37 24.72 1.10
CA GLN A 340 -5.36 25.02 0.10
C GLN A 340 -4.92 23.75 -0.66
N PRO A 341 -5.66 23.32 -1.69
CA PRO A 341 -5.22 22.20 -2.53
C PRO A 341 -4.05 22.64 -3.42
N LYS A 342 -3.04 21.78 -3.54
CA LYS A 342 -1.88 21.99 -4.43
C LYS A 342 -1.73 20.81 -5.38
N GLY A 343 -1.55 21.12 -6.66
CA GLY A 343 -1.47 20.12 -7.74
C GLY A 343 -2.82 19.88 -8.40
N TYR A 344 -2.91 18.82 -9.20
CA TYR A 344 -4.11 18.49 -9.95
C TYR A 344 -4.95 17.44 -9.20
N PHE A 345 -6.23 17.77 -9.00
CA PHE A 345 -7.28 16.85 -8.56
C PHE A 345 -8.33 16.73 -9.67
N SER A 346 -8.69 15.51 -10.06
CA SER A 346 -9.84 15.30 -10.94
C SER A 346 -11.15 15.43 -10.19
N GLU A 347 -11.13 15.05 -8.92
CA GLU A 347 -12.24 15.15 -7.97
C GLU A 347 -11.63 15.45 -6.60
N LEU A 348 -12.21 16.40 -5.87
CA LEU A 348 -11.84 16.71 -4.49
C LEU A 348 -13.12 17.14 -3.75
N THR A 349 -13.46 16.39 -2.71
CA THR A 349 -14.63 16.59 -1.88
C THR A 349 -14.21 16.89 -0.46
N HIS A 350 -14.99 17.71 0.24
CA HIS A 350 -14.77 18.08 1.63
C HIS A 350 -15.96 17.70 2.48
N GLN A 351 -15.71 16.93 3.53
CA GLN A 351 -16.66 16.75 4.62
C GLN A 351 -16.14 17.48 5.85
N VAL A 352 -16.99 18.30 6.46
CA VAL A 352 -16.69 19.08 7.67
C VAL A 352 -17.60 18.62 8.80
N ASP A 353 -17.00 18.07 9.85
CA ASP A 353 -17.70 17.67 11.07
C ASP A 353 -17.29 18.59 12.22
N VAL A 354 -18.25 19.30 12.80
CA VAL A 354 -18.04 20.14 13.98
C VAL A 354 -18.55 19.38 15.20
N ASN A 355 -17.64 19.05 16.12
CA ASN A 355 -18.02 18.45 17.39
C ASN A 355 -17.98 19.49 18.50
N LEU A 356 -19.05 19.61 19.26
CA LEU A 356 -19.19 20.55 20.36
C LEU A 356 -19.42 19.84 21.69
N PRO A 357 -19.05 20.46 22.82
CA PRO A 357 -19.45 20.05 24.16
C PRO A 357 -20.98 19.86 24.26
N GLU A 358 -21.40 18.77 24.90
CA GLU A 358 -22.82 18.45 25.10
C GLU A 358 -23.59 19.53 25.89
N ALA A 359 -22.90 20.25 26.77
CA ALA A 359 -23.46 21.39 27.51
C ALA A 359 -23.91 22.55 26.62
N LEU A 360 -23.44 22.61 25.36
CA LEU A 360 -23.81 23.65 24.39
C LEU A 360 -24.98 23.25 23.50
N LYS A 361 -25.49 22.01 23.66
CA LYS A 361 -26.67 21.54 22.94
C LYS A 361 -27.84 22.48 23.23
N ASP A 362 -28.46 22.97 22.17
CA ASP A 362 -29.55 23.96 22.19
C ASP A 362 -29.17 25.38 22.67
N ALA A 363 -27.93 25.61 23.13
CA ALA A 363 -27.43 26.91 23.57
C ALA A 363 -26.66 27.68 22.49
N VAL A 364 -26.08 26.96 21.52
CA VAL A 364 -25.28 27.52 20.42
C VAL A 364 -25.90 27.18 19.08
N THR A 365 -26.17 28.19 18.27
CA THR A 365 -26.51 28.01 16.85
C THR A 365 -25.22 27.95 16.03
N VAL A 366 -25.06 26.90 15.22
CA VAL A 366 -23.93 26.78 14.30
C VAL A 366 -24.38 27.21 12.91
N ASP A 367 -23.65 28.16 12.33
CA ASP A 367 -23.90 28.69 10.99
C ASP A 367 -22.67 28.41 10.10
N LEU A 368 -22.91 27.94 8.88
CA LEU A 368 -21.86 27.69 7.89
C LEU A 368 -21.91 28.80 6.84
N GLN A 369 -20.82 29.52 6.67
CA GLN A 369 -20.67 30.57 5.67
C GLN A 369 -19.56 30.24 4.69
N GLU A 370 -19.79 30.56 3.43
CA GLU A 370 -18.83 30.37 2.35
C GLU A 370 -18.17 31.70 2.03
N ILE A 371 -16.84 31.71 1.94
CA ILE A 371 -16.10 32.84 1.37
C ILE A 371 -15.61 32.43 -0.02
N PRO A 372 -15.74 33.28 -1.04
CA PRO A 372 -15.24 33.01 -2.38
C PRO A 372 -13.71 32.86 -2.48
#